data_AF-B0X1F5-F1
#
_entry.id   AF-B0X1F5-F1
#
_cell.length_a   1.000
_cell.length_b   1.000
_cell.length_c   1.000
_cell.angle_alpha   90.00
_cell.angle_beta   90.00
_cell.angle_gamma   90.00
#
_symmetry.space_group_name_H-M   'P 1'
#
loop_
_entity.id
_entity.type
_entity.pdbx_description
1 polymer ?
#
loop_
_entity_poly.entity_id
_entity_poly.type
_entity_poly.pdbx_seq_one_letter_code
_entity_poly.pdbx_strand_id
1 'polypeptide(L)'
;MSKRPFTAQLPRTPEYGDEILIRGKLKSDARNFSVNFCLPRPAQVPDGQSPPHIAYHFRTIFHDDGSSAVIHNWKNSVWQAETVEENYWMVDRNEKFTLIFRFHEEVFKVFAEDTQHTPDYEFGHQLPVEAITLIELWDDIEYVEEIAFKYRNADR
;
A
#
# COMPACT_ATOMS: atom_id res chain seq x y z
N MET A 1 -5.65 -9.57 -15.43
CA MET A 1 -5.08 -9.74 -14.08
C MET A 1 -4.15 -8.58 -13.83
N SER A 2 -4.20 -7.93 -12.67
CA SER A 2 -3.25 -6.87 -12.30
C SER A 2 -1.81 -7.40 -12.32
N LYS A 3 -0.88 -6.60 -12.83
CA LYS A 3 0.54 -6.94 -12.82
C LYS A 3 1.06 -6.76 -11.39
N ARG A 4 2.00 -7.60 -10.96
CA ARG A 4 2.61 -7.52 -9.62
C ARG A 4 4.12 -7.35 -9.76
N PRO A 5 4.57 -6.18 -10.23
CA PRO A 5 5.97 -5.94 -10.52
C PRO A 5 6.89 -6.10 -9.30
N PHE A 6 6.37 -5.96 -8.08
CA PHE A 6 7.18 -6.05 -6.88
C PHE A 6 6.45 -6.73 -5.71
N THR A 7 7.20 -7.52 -4.95
CA THR A 7 6.74 -8.21 -3.74
C THR A 7 7.85 -8.20 -2.70
N ALA A 8 7.53 -7.84 -1.45
CA ALA A 8 8.45 -7.95 -0.32
C ALA A 8 7.79 -8.59 0.89
N GLN A 9 8.48 -9.56 1.49
CA GLN A 9 8.07 -10.16 2.74
C GLN A 9 8.46 -9.24 3.91
N LEU A 10 7.56 -9.08 4.88
CA LEU A 10 7.89 -8.37 6.11
C LEU A 10 8.95 -9.18 6.89
N PRO A 11 10.06 -8.56 7.33
CA PRO A 11 11.11 -9.23 8.11
C PRO A 11 10.66 -9.81 9.45
N ARG A 12 9.59 -9.27 10.05
CA ARG A 12 8.99 -9.72 11.31
C ARG A 12 7.50 -9.42 11.33
N THR A 13 6.79 -9.98 12.31
CA THR A 13 5.41 -9.60 12.62
C THR A 13 5.35 -8.09 12.89
N PRO A 14 4.48 -7.34 12.18
CA PRO A 14 4.36 -5.91 12.39
C PRO A 14 3.69 -5.60 13.72
N GLU A 15 4.16 -4.54 14.38
CA GLU A 15 3.60 -3.99 15.62
C GLU A 15 3.11 -2.55 15.37
N TYR A 16 2.26 -2.04 16.28
CA TYR A 16 1.84 -0.65 16.19
C TYR A 16 3.03 0.30 16.39
N GLY A 17 3.11 1.32 15.55
CA GLY A 17 4.21 2.28 15.47
C GLY A 17 5.26 1.93 14.41
N ASP A 18 5.22 0.72 13.84
CA ASP A 18 6.08 0.36 12.72
C ASP A 18 5.71 1.17 11.45
N GLU A 19 6.71 1.43 10.62
CA GLU A 19 6.53 2.13 9.34
C GLU A 19 7.12 1.35 8.18
N ILE A 20 6.50 1.52 7.02
CA ILE A 20 6.98 1.02 5.74
C ILE A 20 7.09 2.22 4.81
N LEU A 21 8.30 2.53 4.38
CA LEU A 21 8.59 3.56 3.40
C LEU A 21 8.80 2.90 2.04
N ILE A 22 8.19 3.48 1.02
CA ILE A 22 8.24 3.02 -0.37
C ILE A 22 8.62 4.20 -1.23
N ARG A 23 9.74 4.10 -1.93
CA ARG A 23 10.16 5.05 -2.95
C ARG A 23 10.26 4.38 -4.29
N GLY A 24 9.84 5.09 -5.32
CA GLY A 24 9.92 4.59 -6.68
C GLY A 24 9.42 5.60 -7.69
N LYS A 25 9.17 5.10 -8.89
CA LYS A 25 8.63 5.87 -9.98
C LYS A 25 7.54 5.09 -10.69
N LEU A 26 6.44 5.78 -10.98
CA LEU A 26 5.40 5.25 -11.85
C LEU A 26 5.80 5.44 -13.31
N LYS A 27 5.25 4.63 -14.20
CA LYS A 27 5.38 4.90 -15.63
C LYS A 27 4.74 6.25 -15.96
N SER A 28 5.29 6.96 -16.94
CA SER A 28 4.74 8.25 -17.39
C SER A 28 3.28 8.17 -17.85
N ASP A 29 2.85 7.01 -18.35
CA ASP A 29 1.48 6.72 -18.80
C ASP A 29 0.66 5.94 -17.76
N ALA A 30 1.10 5.88 -16.50
CA ALA A 30 0.44 5.12 -15.44
C ALA A 30 -1.04 5.45 -15.34
N ARG A 31 -1.87 4.39 -15.31
CA ARG A 31 -3.32 4.46 -15.10
C ARG A 31 -3.71 3.93 -13.75
N ASN A 32 -2.99 2.93 -13.25
CA ASN A 32 -3.27 2.30 -11.98
C ASN A 32 -1.97 2.02 -11.23
N PHE A 33 -1.99 2.30 -9.93
CA PHE A 33 -0.95 1.88 -9.00
C PHE A 33 -1.63 1.44 -7.71
N SER A 34 -1.10 0.40 -7.05
CA SER A 34 -1.54 0.12 -5.68
C SER A 34 -0.44 -0.47 -4.81
N VAL A 35 -0.54 -0.15 -3.52
CA VAL A 35 0.19 -0.78 -2.42
C VAL A 35 -0.78 -1.71 -1.69
N ASN A 36 -0.39 -2.97 -1.52
CA ASN A 36 -1.24 -4.00 -0.94
C ASN A 36 -0.56 -4.62 0.27
N PHE A 37 -1.19 -4.56 1.44
CA PHE A 37 -0.76 -5.25 2.64
C PHE A 37 -1.48 -6.60 2.74
N CYS A 38 -0.77 -7.68 2.44
CA CYS A 38 -1.36 -9.00 2.27
C CYS A 38 -1.09 -9.90 3.48
N LEU A 39 -2.11 -10.68 3.84
CA LEU A 39 -2.02 -11.77 4.80
C LEU A 39 -1.49 -13.04 4.11
N PRO A 40 -1.04 -14.05 4.89
CA PRO A 40 -0.60 -15.33 4.35
C PRO A 40 -1.61 -15.95 3.39
N ARG A 41 -1.09 -16.45 2.28
CA ARG A 41 -1.86 -17.22 1.31
C ARG A 41 -2.19 -18.59 1.90
N PRO A 42 -3.48 -19.02 1.93
CA PRO A 42 -3.83 -20.40 2.25
C PRO A 42 -3.18 -21.34 1.24
N ALA A 43 -2.66 -22.48 1.72
CA ALA A 43 -1.90 -23.44 0.90
C ALA A 43 -2.67 -23.97 -0.32
N GLN A 44 -4.00 -23.89 -0.31
CA GLN A 44 -4.89 -24.35 -1.37
C GLN A 44 -5.09 -23.33 -2.50
N VAL A 45 -4.68 -22.07 -2.32
CA VAL A 45 -4.83 -21.02 -3.33
C VAL A 45 -3.59 -21.02 -4.22
N PRO A 46 -3.70 -21.29 -5.54
CA PRO A 46 -2.55 -21.33 -6.43
C PRO A 46 -1.76 -20.02 -6.45
N ASP A 47 -0.45 -20.14 -6.66
CA ASP A 47 0.40 -19.02 -7.01
C ASP A 47 -0.07 -18.38 -8.32
N GLY A 48 0.10 -17.06 -8.43
CA GLY A 48 -0.36 -16.28 -9.58
C GLY A 48 -1.79 -15.72 -9.46
N GLN A 49 -2.65 -16.24 -8.58
CA GLN A 49 -3.92 -15.55 -8.25
C GLN A 49 -3.68 -14.39 -7.28
N SER A 50 -4.54 -13.35 -7.33
CA SER A 50 -4.45 -12.24 -6.37
C SER A 50 -4.55 -12.80 -4.95
N PRO A 51 -3.80 -12.28 -3.97
CA PRO A 51 -3.97 -12.65 -2.57
C PRO A 51 -5.45 -12.68 -2.19
N PRO A 52 -5.91 -13.73 -1.49
CA PRO A 52 -7.30 -13.81 -1.07
C PRO A 52 -7.59 -12.82 0.07
N HIS A 53 -6.58 -12.49 0.88
CA HIS A 53 -6.69 -11.63 2.04
C HIS A 53 -5.73 -10.44 1.92
N ILE A 54 -6.30 -9.24 1.85
CA ILE A 54 -5.57 -7.96 1.75
C ILE A 54 -6.15 -7.06 2.83
N ALA A 55 -5.35 -6.76 3.86
CA ALA A 55 -5.75 -5.91 4.97
C ALA A 55 -5.98 -4.47 4.52
N TYR A 56 -5.19 -4.00 3.57
CA TYR A 56 -5.33 -2.68 2.99
C TYR A 56 -4.82 -2.66 1.54
N HIS A 57 -5.70 -2.23 0.64
CA HIS A 57 -5.46 -1.95 -0.76
C HIS A 57 -5.54 -0.44 -0.96
N PHE A 58 -4.39 0.22 -0.95
CA PHE A 58 -4.27 1.65 -1.27
C PHE A 58 -4.01 1.76 -2.77
N ARG A 59 -5.01 2.23 -3.52
CA ARG A 59 -4.94 2.32 -4.98
C ARG A 59 -5.08 3.75 -5.44
N THR A 60 -4.40 4.10 -6.52
CA THR A 60 -4.60 5.37 -7.22
C THR A 60 -4.97 5.09 -8.67
N ILE A 61 -6.02 5.76 -9.14
CA ILE A 61 -6.44 5.75 -10.54
C ILE A 61 -6.11 7.12 -11.13
N PHE A 62 -5.46 7.11 -12.30
CA PHE A 62 -5.14 8.31 -13.06
C PHE A 62 -5.90 8.34 -14.38
N HIS A 63 -6.61 9.43 -14.63
CA HIS A 63 -7.44 9.63 -15.82
C HIS A 63 -6.69 10.40 -16.92
N ASP A 64 -7.25 10.37 -18.13
CA ASP A 64 -6.67 11.00 -19.32
C ASP A 64 -6.84 12.52 -19.30
N ASP A 65 -7.85 13.01 -18.58
CA ASP A 65 -8.11 14.44 -18.37
C ASP A 65 -7.21 15.09 -17.29
N GLY A 66 -6.28 14.32 -16.73
CA GLY A 66 -5.37 14.75 -15.68
C GLY A 66 -5.92 14.62 -14.26
N SER A 67 -7.19 14.27 -14.09
CA SER A 67 -7.76 13.98 -12.77
C SER A 67 -7.24 12.65 -12.22
N SER A 68 -7.29 12.50 -10.90
CA SER A 68 -6.94 11.24 -10.23
C SER A 68 -7.66 11.11 -8.89
N ALA A 69 -7.79 9.87 -8.43
CA ALA A 69 -8.44 9.56 -7.17
C ALA A 69 -7.69 8.43 -6.45
N VAL A 70 -7.70 8.50 -5.13
CA VAL A 70 -7.25 7.43 -4.25
C VAL A 70 -8.46 6.59 -3.86
N ILE A 71 -8.29 5.27 -3.89
CA ILE A 71 -9.28 4.30 -3.49
C ILE A 71 -8.70 3.48 -2.34
N HIS A 72 -9.44 3.46 -1.24
CA HIS A 72 -9.19 2.59 -0.12
C HIS A 72 -10.14 1.40 -0.22
N ASN A 73 -9.57 0.21 -0.18
CA ASN A 73 -10.36 -1.03 -0.11
C ASN A 73 -9.60 -2.07 0.71
N TRP A 74 -10.24 -3.20 0.94
CA TRP A 74 -9.67 -4.39 1.53
C TRP A 74 -10.32 -5.62 0.93
N LYS A 75 -9.72 -6.78 1.17
CA LYS A 75 -10.19 -8.03 0.58
C LYS A 75 -10.18 -9.12 1.63
N ASN A 76 -11.34 -9.73 1.84
CA ASN A 76 -11.46 -10.97 2.61
C ASN A 76 -12.15 -12.02 1.75
N SER A 77 -11.34 -12.72 0.96
CA SER A 77 -11.72 -13.55 -0.19
C SER A 77 -12.37 -12.78 -1.34
N VAL A 78 -13.25 -11.81 -1.04
CA VAL A 78 -13.91 -10.90 -1.98
C VAL A 78 -13.57 -9.44 -1.65
N TRP A 79 -13.54 -8.60 -2.68
CA TRP A 79 -13.38 -7.15 -2.53
C TRP A 79 -14.57 -6.56 -1.80
N GLN A 80 -14.30 -5.53 -1.01
CA GLN A 80 -15.27 -4.90 -0.14
C GLN A 80 -15.67 -3.53 -0.70
N ALA A 81 -16.52 -2.80 0.04
CA ALA A 81 -16.93 -1.47 -0.37
C ALA A 81 -15.73 -0.52 -0.43
N GLU A 82 -15.63 0.22 -1.52
CA GLU A 82 -14.57 1.19 -1.76
C GLU A 82 -14.89 2.54 -1.11
N THR A 83 -13.88 3.15 -0.51
CA THR A 83 -13.90 4.58 -0.16
C THR A 83 -13.02 5.32 -1.17
N VAL A 84 -13.52 6.43 -1.70
CA VAL A 84 -12.82 7.24 -2.70
C VAL A 84 -12.47 8.60 -2.09
N GLU A 85 -11.21 8.99 -2.23
CA GLU A 85 -10.66 10.26 -1.74
C GLU A 85 -9.87 10.97 -2.85
N GLU A 86 -9.66 12.27 -2.69
CA GLU A 86 -8.85 13.06 -3.61
C GLU A 86 -7.37 12.59 -3.57
N ASN A 87 -6.68 12.66 -4.71
CA ASN A 87 -5.27 12.33 -4.78
C ASN A 87 -4.39 13.55 -4.41
N TYR A 88 -3.67 13.44 -3.30
CA TYR A 88 -2.76 14.43 -2.76
C TYR A 88 -1.29 13.98 -2.80
N TRP A 89 -1.02 12.68 -2.93
CA TRP A 89 0.34 12.15 -2.84
C TRP A 89 1.11 12.18 -4.17
N MET A 90 0.42 12.16 -5.32
CA MET A 90 1.05 12.13 -6.63
C MET A 90 0.49 13.21 -7.55
N VAL A 91 1.09 14.40 -7.46
CA VAL A 91 0.71 15.58 -8.25
C VAL A 91 1.32 15.54 -9.66
N ASP A 92 2.58 15.11 -9.78
CA ASP A 92 3.25 14.93 -11.08
C ASP A 92 3.72 13.48 -11.25
N ARG A 93 3.14 12.78 -12.23
CA ARG A 93 3.47 11.37 -12.54
C ARG A 93 4.88 11.18 -13.10
N ASN A 94 5.56 12.23 -13.54
CA ASN A 94 6.92 12.14 -14.06
C ASN A 94 7.98 12.11 -12.96
N GLU A 95 7.60 12.56 -11.76
CA GLU A 95 8.46 12.60 -10.60
C GLU A 95 8.51 11.26 -9.87
N LYS A 96 9.54 11.12 -9.03
CA LYS A 96 9.59 10.03 -8.06
C LYS A 96 8.58 10.31 -6.95
N PHE A 97 8.14 9.25 -6.29
CA PHE A 97 7.28 9.36 -5.12
C PHE A 97 7.93 8.79 -3.87
N THR A 98 7.51 9.30 -2.72
CA THR A 98 7.69 8.64 -1.43
C THR A 98 6.32 8.44 -0.77
N LEU A 99 5.99 7.20 -0.42
CA LEU A 99 4.84 6.88 0.43
C LEU A 99 5.31 6.20 1.70
N ILE A 100 4.78 6.65 2.84
CA ILE A 100 5.08 6.10 4.16
C ILE A 100 3.78 5.61 4.77
N PHE A 101 3.73 4.32 5.10
CA PHE A 101 2.61 3.70 5.79
C PHE A 101 3.02 3.44 7.23
N ARG A 102 2.30 4.05 8.18
CA ARG A 102 2.48 3.81 9.61
C ARG A 102 1.32 2.98 10.14
N PHE A 103 1.64 1.89 10.83
CA PHE A 103 0.64 1.06 11.50
C PHE A 103 0.27 1.71 12.83
N HIS A 104 -0.86 2.41 12.88
CA HIS A 104 -1.39 2.99 14.12
C HIS A 104 -2.37 2.01 14.79
N GLU A 105 -2.77 2.26 16.03
CA GLU A 105 -3.62 1.32 16.80
C GLU A 105 -4.97 1.02 16.14
N GLU A 106 -5.59 2.01 15.50
CA GLU A 106 -6.93 1.90 14.91
C GLU A 106 -6.96 1.99 13.37
N VAL A 107 -5.93 2.60 12.77
CA VAL A 107 -5.89 2.95 11.35
C VAL A 107 -4.50 2.71 10.74
N PHE A 108 -4.45 2.49 9.43
CA PHE A 108 -3.25 2.76 8.64
C PHE A 108 -3.16 4.26 8.38
N LYS A 109 -2.05 4.88 8.75
CA LYS A 109 -1.76 6.29 8.42
C LYS A 109 -0.84 6.31 7.20
N VAL A 110 -1.22 7.07 6.18
CA VAL A 110 -0.43 7.23 4.95
C VAL A 110 0.10 8.65 4.88
N PHE A 111 1.38 8.78 4.58
CA PHE A 111 2.03 10.07 4.35
C PHE A 111 2.76 10.08 3.01
N ALA A 112 2.62 11.17 2.27
CA ALA A 112 3.43 11.51 1.12
C ALA A 112 4.69 12.27 1.59
N GLU A 113 5.84 11.98 0.97
CA GLU A 113 7.13 12.65 1.25
C GLU A 113 7.74 12.38 2.64
N ASP A 114 7.13 12.85 3.73
CA ASP A 114 7.66 12.71 5.10
C ASP A 114 6.56 12.52 6.16
N THR A 115 6.91 12.50 7.45
CA THR A 115 5.94 12.28 8.55
C THR A 115 5.85 13.47 9.51
N GLN A 116 6.25 14.68 9.10
CA GLN A 116 6.28 15.90 9.91
C GLN A 116 4.95 16.68 9.87
N HIS A 117 3.94 16.14 9.20
CA HIS A 117 2.59 16.70 9.11
C HIS A 117 1.54 15.67 9.56
N THR A 118 0.27 16.06 9.53
CA THR A 118 -0.87 15.14 9.71
C THR A 118 -0.93 14.14 8.55
N PRO A 119 -1.40 12.89 8.76
CA PRO A 119 -1.53 11.93 7.67
C PRO A 119 -2.34 12.48 6.51
N ASP A 120 -1.94 12.17 5.28
CA ASP A 120 -2.69 12.51 4.07
C ASP A 120 -3.92 11.62 3.92
N TYR A 121 -3.82 10.38 4.40
CA TYR A 121 -4.92 9.42 4.42
C TYR A 121 -4.92 8.60 5.71
N GLU A 122 -6.12 8.20 6.14
CA GLU A 122 -6.32 7.25 7.22
C GLU A 122 -7.31 6.17 6.80
N PHE A 123 -6.97 4.90 7.03
CA PHE A 123 -7.86 3.78 6.72
C PHE A 123 -7.99 2.84 7.92
N GLY A 124 -9.20 2.66 8.45
CA GLY A 124 -9.46 1.83 9.62
C GLY A 124 -9.17 0.35 9.37
N HIS A 125 -8.57 -0.32 10.37
CA HIS A 125 -8.23 -1.74 10.28
C HIS A 125 -9.46 -2.62 10.05
N GLN A 126 -9.43 -3.42 8.98
CA GLN A 126 -10.50 -4.38 8.65
C GLN A 126 -10.08 -5.83 8.86
N LEU A 127 -8.76 -6.08 8.87
CA LEU A 127 -8.12 -7.35 9.16
C LEU A 127 -6.97 -7.13 10.15
N PRO A 128 -6.55 -8.16 10.90
CA PRO A 128 -5.49 -8.02 11.90
C PRO A 128 -4.16 -7.56 11.27
N VAL A 129 -3.58 -6.48 11.79
CA VAL A 129 -2.32 -5.90 11.30
C VAL A 129 -1.18 -6.89 11.49
N GLU A 130 -1.13 -7.55 12.64
CA GLU A 130 -0.13 -8.55 13.02
C GLU A 130 -0.12 -9.77 12.10
N ALA A 131 -1.19 -9.98 11.32
CA ALA A 131 -1.28 -11.05 10.33
C ALA A 131 -0.68 -10.65 8.97
N ILE A 132 -0.34 -9.38 8.74
CA ILE A 132 0.29 -8.94 7.49
C ILE A 132 1.70 -9.53 7.39
N THR A 133 1.98 -10.18 6.26
CA THR A 133 3.28 -10.84 6.02
C THR A 133 3.96 -10.39 4.73
N LEU A 134 3.21 -9.72 3.85
CA LEU A 134 3.67 -9.40 2.51
C LEU A 134 3.17 -8.03 2.09
N ILE A 135 4.02 -7.30 1.38
CA ILE A 135 3.64 -6.12 0.60
C ILE A 135 3.72 -6.50 -0.87
N GLU A 136 2.66 -6.23 -1.63
CA GLU A 136 2.68 -6.30 -3.08
C GLU A 136 2.42 -4.93 -3.69
N LEU A 137 3.26 -4.51 -4.62
CA LEU A 137 3.03 -3.33 -5.42
C LEU A 137 2.52 -3.75 -6.79
N TRP A 138 1.36 -3.22 -7.19
CA TRP A 138 0.69 -3.64 -8.42
C TRP A 138 0.72 -2.57 -9.50
N ASP A 139 0.56 -3.05 -10.73
CA ASP A 139 0.29 -2.29 -11.95
C ASP A 139 1.45 -1.38 -12.42
N ASP A 140 1.24 -0.08 -12.58
CA ASP A 140 2.06 0.79 -13.44
C ASP A 140 3.30 1.40 -12.77
N ILE A 141 4.09 0.55 -12.14
CA ILE A 141 5.40 0.91 -11.59
C ILE A 141 6.46 0.76 -12.67
N GLU A 142 7.33 1.77 -12.79
CA GLU A 142 8.50 1.72 -13.65
C GLU A 142 9.67 1.04 -12.91
N TYR A 143 9.99 1.53 -11.71
CA TYR A 143 10.96 0.91 -10.81
C TYR A 143 10.65 1.22 -9.34
N VAL A 144 11.13 0.33 -8.47
CA VAL A 144 11.19 0.55 -7.02
C VAL A 144 12.63 0.94 -6.68
N GLU A 145 12.79 2.11 -6.05
CA GLU A 145 14.10 2.61 -5.62
C GLU A 145 14.45 2.12 -4.23
N GLU A 146 13.48 2.14 -3.31
CA GLU A 146 13.68 1.76 -1.91
C GLU A 146 12.39 1.19 -1.32
N ILE A 147 12.54 0.11 -0.55
CA ILE A 147 11.58 -0.24 0.49
C ILE A 147 12.33 -0.36 1.80
N ALA A 148 11.92 0.44 2.77
CA ALA A 148 12.51 0.44 4.10
C ALA A 148 11.46 0.06 5.14
N PHE A 149 11.77 -0.94 5.96
CA PHE A 149 10.98 -1.34 7.11
C PHE A 149 11.58 -0.68 8.34
N LYS A 150 10.84 0.24 8.96
CA LYS A 150 11.27 0.93 10.17
C LYS A 150 10.52 0.36 11.36
N TYR A 151 11.30 -0.30 12.19
CA TYR A 151 10.83 -1.03 13.33
C TYR A 151 11.21 -0.30 14.59
N ARG A 152 10.23 0.03 15.44
CA ARG A 152 10.57 0.48 16.80
C ARG A 152 10.90 -0.76 17.60
N ASN A 153 12.15 -0.89 18.02
CA ASN A 153 12.49 -1.80 19.10
C ASN A 153 12.13 -1.06 20.38
N ALA A 154 10.88 -1.18 20.84
CA ALA A 154 10.61 -0.82 22.22
C ALA A 154 11.50 -1.72 23.09
N ASP A 155 12.28 -1.12 23.98
CA ASP A 155 13.09 -1.85 24.95
C ASP A 155 12.15 -2.82 25.70
N ARG A 156 12.24 -4.11 25.38
CA ARG A 156 11.55 -5.18 26.12
C ARG A 156 12.21 -5.41 27.46
#